data_AF-A0A973HSY5-F1
#
_entry.id   AF-A0A973HSY5-F1
#
_cell.length_a   1.000
_cell.length_b   1.000
_cell.length_c   1.000
_cell.angle_alpha   90.00
_cell.angle_beta   90.00
_cell.angle_gamma   90.00
#
_symmetry.space_group_name_H-M   'P 1'
#
loop_
_entity.id
_entity.type
_entity.pdbx_description
1 polymer ?
#
loop_
_entity_poly.entity_id
_entity_poly.type
_entity_poly.pdbx_seq_one_letter_code
_entity_poly.pdbx_strand_id
1 'polypeptide(L)'
;MLQERRIREAAQRRRSRLAISALVAGVLLGCGAPDPVDYSGPTADWPFWGGDRGATHFSPLTQIGPENVDRLEVAWEHRSGDYFTGDTSLTAFAVTPIVIHDTLYYCTPFQRVFALDPETG
;
A
#
# COMPACT_ATOMS: atom_id res chain seq x y z
N MET A 1 -7.79 -19.06 -64.02
CA MET A 1 -6.67 -18.36 -63.33
C MET A 1 -7.11 -17.34 -62.27
N LEU A 2 -8.20 -16.57 -62.44
CA LEU A 2 -8.63 -15.57 -61.43
C LEU A 2 -9.27 -16.15 -60.15
N GLN A 3 -9.94 -17.29 -60.26
CA GLN A 3 -10.69 -17.91 -59.14
C GLN A 3 -9.77 -18.52 -58.07
N GLU A 4 -8.62 -19.06 -58.46
CA GLU A 4 -7.63 -19.65 -57.54
C GLU A 4 -6.89 -18.59 -56.71
N ARG A 5 -6.64 -17.39 -57.28
CA ARG A 5 -6.06 -16.26 -56.55
C ARG A 5 -6.97 -15.80 -55.40
N ARG A 6 -8.28 -15.70 -55.66
CA ARG A 6 -9.27 -15.28 -54.65
C ARG A 6 -9.36 -16.25 -53.45
N ILE A 7 -9.24 -17.56 -53.68
CA ILE A 7 -9.29 -18.58 -52.62
C ILE A 7 -8.03 -18.51 -51.73
N ARG A 8 -6.85 -18.32 -52.34
CA ARG A 8 -5.58 -18.19 -51.62
C ARG A 8 -5.53 -16.93 -50.76
N GLU A 9 -6.03 -15.81 -51.27
CA GLU A 9 -6.13 -14.56 -50.52
C GLU A 9 -7.12 -14.63 -49.34
N ALA A 10 -8.27 -15.30 -49.52
CA ALA A 10 -9.24 -15.50 -48.45
C ALA A 10 -8.68 -16.38 -47.32
N ALA A 11 -7.95 -17.44 -47.66
CA ALA A 11 -7.27 -18.30 -46.70
C ALA A 11 -6.14 -17.56 -45.95
N GLN A 12 -5.39 -16.71 -46.66
CA GLN A 12 -4.34 -15.87 -46.07
C GLN A 12 -4.93 -14.85 -45.09
N ARG A 13 -6.00 -14.12 -45.47
CA ARG A 13 -6.70 -13.18 -44.60
C ARG A 13 -7.33 -13.85 -43.37
N ARG A 14 -7.82 -15.09 -43.51
CA ARG A 14 -8.39 -15.88 -42.40
C ARG A 14 -7.32 -16.34 -41.41
N ARG A 15 -6.14 -16.77 -41.90
CA ARG A 15 -4.97 -17.11 -41.07
C ARG A 15 -4.38 -15.89 -40.37
N SER A 16 -4.30 -14.74 -41.05
CA SER A 16 -3.84 -13.47 -40.47
C SER A 16 -4.76 -12.94 -39.37
N ARG A 17 -6.09 -13.04 -39.54
CA ARG A 17 -7.07 -12.65 -38.52
C ARG A 17 -6.98 -13.52 -37.27
N LEU A 18 -6.82 -14.83 -37.43
CA LEU A 18 -6.67 -15.78 -36.32
C LEU A 18 -5.38 -15.53 -35.52
N ALA A 19 -4.27 -15.22 -36.20
CA ALA A 19 -2.99 -14.91 -35.55
C ALA A 19 -3.04 -13.60 -34.72
N ILE A 20 -3.73 -12.57 -35.23
CA ILE A 20 -3.90 -11.29 -34.52
C ILE A 20 -4.80 -11.45 -33.29
N SER A 21 -5.89 -12.22 -33.39
CA SER A 21 -6.77 -12.50 -32.25
C SER A 21 -6.09 -13.28 -31.11
N ALA A 22 -5.20 -14.22 -31.44
CA ALA A 22 -4.44 -14.98 -30.43
C ALA A 22 -3.41 -14.11 -29.68
N LEU A 23 -2.81 -13.14 -30.36
CA LEU A 23 -1.82 -12.21 -29.76
C LEU A 23 -2.47 -11.22 -28.78
N VAL A 24 -3.67 -10.72 -29.10
CA VAL A 24 -4.41 -9.80 -28.21
C VAL A 24 -4.90 -10.52 -26.94
N ALA A 25 -5.32 -11.78 -27.06
CA ALA A 25 -5.73 -12.57 -25.90
C ALA A 25 -4.56 -12.87 -24.93
N GLY A 26 -3.36 -13.10 -25.46
CA GLY A 26 -2.16 -13.36 -24.63
C GLY A 26 -1.68 -12.14 -23.84
N VAL A 27 -1.86 -10.92 -24.37
CA VAL A 27 -1.46 -9.67 -23.67
C VAL A 27 -2.41 -9.32 -22.53
N LEU A 28 -3.70 -9.64 -22.65
CA LEU A 28 -4.69 -9.35 -21.60
C LEU A 28 -4.61 -10.30 -20.39
N LEU A 29 -4.01 -11.48 -20.55
CA LEU A 29 -3.78 -12.45 -19.47
C LEU A 29 -2.50 -12.18 -18.66
N GLY A 30 -1.66 -11.23 -19.09
CA GLY A 30 -0.35 -10.96 -18.49
C GLY A 30 -0.36 -9.95 -17.32
N CYS A 31 -1.47 -9.27 -17.05
CA CYS A 31 -1.63 -8.43 -15.86
C CYS A 31 -2.37 -9.23 -14.78
N GLY A 32 -1.62 -10.03 -14.02
CA GLY A 32 -2.14 -10.58 -12.76
C GLY A 32 -2.36 -9.43 -11.78
N ALA A 33 -3.54 -9.38 -11.15
CA ALA A 33 -3.75 -8.50 -10.00
C ALA A 33 -2.71 -8.85 -8.92
N PRO A 34 -2.18 -7.85 -8.17
CA PRO A 34 -1.28 -8.14 -7.07
C PRO A 34 -1.95 -9.09 -6.08
N ASP A 35 -1.18 -10.04 -5.55
CA ASP A 35 -1.67 -10.99 -4.55
C ASP A 35 -2.32 -10.22 -3.38
N PRO A 36 -3.47 -10.69 -2.87
CA PRO A 36 -4.09 -10.10 -1.67
C PRO A 36 -3.09 -9.98 -0.54
N VAL A 37 -3.15 -8.88 0.22
CA VAL A 37 -2.29 -8.68 1.39
C VAL A 37 -2.64 -9.75 2.44
N ASP A 38 -1.66 -10.55 2.84
CA ASP A 38 -1.83 -11.57 3.87
C ASP A 38 -1.74 -10.93 5.27
N TYR A 39 -2.88 -10.73 5.93
CA TYR A 39 -2.96 -10.16 7.28
C TYR A 39 -2.74 -11.19 8.41
N SER A 40 -2.43 -12.46 8.10
CA SER A 40 -2.22 -13.50 9.12
C SER A 40 -0.84 -13.51 9.77
N GLY A 41 0.02 -12.56 9.37
CA GLY A 41 1.38 -12.39 9.90
C GLY A 41 1.42 -12.15 11.42
N PRO A 42 2.64 -12.20 12.01
CA PRO A 42 2.80 -11.91 13.42
C PRO A 42 2.27 -10.50 13.75
N THR A 43 1.69 -10.33 14.94
CA THR A 43 1.32 -9.03 15.48
C THR A 43 2.23 -8.69 16.66
N ALA A 44 2.49 -7.39 16.85
CA ALA A 44 3.31 -6.89 17.93
C ALA A 44 2.89 -5.47 18.30
N ASP A 45 2.81 -5.20 19.60
CA ASP A 45 2.60 -3.86 20.16
C ASP A 45 3.85 -2.99 19.99
N TRP A 46 3.69 -1.67 20.18
CA TRP A 46 4.79 -0.70 20.31
C TRP A 46 4.64 0.09 21.62
N PRO A 47 4.89 -0.54 22.79
CA PRO A 47 4.48 0.02 24.08
C PRO A 47 5.43 1.10 24.65
N PHE A 48 6.60 1.30 24.03
CA PHE A 48 7.59 2.29 24.45
C PHE A 48 7.95 3.21 23.28
N TRP A 49 8.42 4.43 23.57
CA TRP A 49 8.85 5.40 22.55
C TRP A 49 9.83 4.80 21.52
N GLY A 50 10.75 3.93 21.96
CA GLY A 50 11.70 3.22 21.10
C GLY A 50 11.39 1.74 20.91
N GLY A 51 10.12 1.33 21.03
CA GLY A 51 9.65 -0.06 20.83
C GLY A 51 9.82 -0.97 22.05
N ASP A 52 10.95 -0.87 22.75
CA ASP A 52 11.22 -1.63 23.97
C ASP A 52 11.83 -0.76 25.09
N ARG A 53 12.12 -1.37 26.24
CA ARG A 53 12.75 -0.69 27.39
C ARG A 53 14.17 -0.18 27.11
N GLY A 54 14.84 -0.74 26.11
CA GLY A 54 16.17 -0.31 25.68
C GLY A 54 16.14 0.77 24.60
N ALA A 55 14.96 1.14 24.11
CA ALA A 55 14.75 2.03 22.99
C ALA A 55 15.54 1.60 21.73
N THR A 56 15.47 0.32 21.38
CA THR A 56 16.21 -0.22 20.23
C THR A 56 15.68 0.26 18.87
N HIS A 57 14.44 0.74 18.81
CA HIS A 57 13.70 1.06 17.59
C HIS A 57 13.60 -0.13 16.62
N PHE A 58 13.63 -1.36 17.14
CA PHE A 58 13.54 -2.59 16.36
C PHE A 58 12.13 -3.18 16.40
N SER A 59 11.61 -3.60 15.25
CA SER A 59 10.36 -4.36 15.13
C SER A 59 10.64 -5.82 14.77
N PRO A 60 10.01 -6.80 15.45
CA PRO A 60 10.11 -8.21 15.07
C PRO A 60 9.19 -8.58 13.89
N LEU A 61 8.37 -7.65 13.39
CA LEU A 61 7.41 -7.87 12.32
C LEU A 61 8.12 -8.02 10.97
N THR A 62 7.68 -8.99 10.17
CA THR A 62 8.32 -9.35 8.89
C THR A 62 7.37 -9.31 7.70
N GLN A 63 6.14 -8.84 7.87
CA GLN A 63 5.14 -8.82 6.80
C GLN A 63 5.48 -7.80 5.70
N ILE A 64 6.15 -6.70 6.06
CA ILE A 64 6.61 -5.66 5.14
C ILE A 64 8.13 -5.78 4.99
N GLY A 65 8.59 -5.88 3.75
CA GLY A 65 9.99 -6.09 3.38
C GLY A 65 10.37 -5.41 2.06
N PRO A 66 11.65 -5.49 1.65
CA PRO A 66 12.14 -4.88 0.41
C PRO A 66 11.37 -5.29 -0.86
N GLU A 67 10.74 -6.46 -0.84
CA GLU A 67 9.98 -7.04 -1.95
C GLU A 67 8.56 -6.48 -2.10
N ASN A 68 8.01 -5.81 -1.08
CA ASN A 68 6.62 -5.34 -1.10
C ASN A 68 6.41 -3.93 -0.54
N VAL A 69 7.46 -3.27 -0.02
CA VAL A 69 7.37 -1.91 0.55
C VAL A 69 6.89 -0.87 -0.46
N ASP A 70 7.10 -1.12 -1.76
CA ASP A 70 6.62 -0.29 -2.86
C ASP A 70 5.09 -0.33 -3.06
N ARG A 71 4.42 -1.27 -2.41
CA ARG A 71 2.96 -1.46 -2.48
C ARG A 71 2.20 -0.78 -1.33
N LEU A 72 2.88 -0.08 -0.42
CA LEU A 72 2.22 0.56 0.73
C LEU A 72 1.30 1.69 0.28
N GLU A 73 0.12 1.74 0.92
CA GLU A 73 -0.86 2.80 0.76
C GLU A 73 -1.24 3.39 2.12
N VAL A 74 -1.79 4.61 2.11
CA VAL A 74 -2.29 5.25 3.33
C VAL A 74 -3.58 4.54 3.75
N ALA A 75 -3.57 3.91 4.93
CA ALA A 75 -4.77 3.29 5.50
C ALA A 75 -5.79 4.33 5.98
N TRP A 76 -5.33 5.37 6.68
CA TRP A 76 -6.16 6.47 7.16
C TRP A 76 -5.32 7.71 7.53
N GLU A 77 -5.98 8.85 7.70
CA GLU A 77 -5.38 10.08 8.22
C GLU A 77 -6.24 10.64 9.36
N HIS A 78 -5.61 10.90 10.52
CA HIS A 78 -6.25 11.62 11.62
C HIS A 78 -5.78 13.08 11.67
N ARG A 79 -6.74 14.02 11.70
CA ARG A 79 -6.48 15.46 11.83
C ARG A 79 -6.71 15.89 13.27
N SER A 80 -5.63 16.16 14.02
CA SER A 80 -5.74 16.63 15.42
C SER A 80 -6.50 17.95 15.59
N GLY A 81 -6.60 18.73 14.52
CA GLY A 81 -7.16 20.09 14.53
C GLY A 81 -6.21 21.13 15.11
N ASP A 82 -4.96 20.76 15.38
CA ASP A 82 -3.94 21.71 15.82
C ASP A 82 -3.41 22.50 14.63
N TYR A 83 -3.42 23.82 14.74
CA TYR A 83 -2.91 24.74 13.74
C TYR A 83 -2.25 25.93 14.41
N PHE A 84 -1.23 26.49 13.76
CA PHE A 84 -0.49 27.64 14.23
C PHE A 84 -1.14 28.95 13.74
N THR A 85 -1.31 29.95 14.62
CA THR A 85 -1.98 31.23 14.31
C THR A 85 -1.05 32.41 14.05
N GLY A 86 0.27 32.28 14.22
CA GLY A 86 1.24 33.26 13.69
C GLY A 86 2.11 34.06 14.66
N ASP A 87 1.86 34.09 15.98
CA ASP A 87 2.44 35.16 16.84
C ASP A 87 3.57 34.77 17.82
N THR A 88 3.92 33.49 18.01
CA THR A 88 5.25 33.04 18.51
C THR A 88 5.31 31.52 18.68
N SER A 89 6.54 30.99 18.57
CA SER A 89 7.02 29.61 18.79
C SER A 89 7.03 28.72 17.55
N LEU A 90 8.21 28.20 17.21
CA LEU A 90 8.36 27.07 16.29
C LEU A 90 7.56 25.88 16.88
N THR A 91 6.44 25.52 16.26
CA THR A 91 5.68 24.33 16.65
C THR A 91 6.26 23.14 15.90
N ALA A 92 6.86 22.19 16.61
CA ALA A 92 7.34 20.94 16.02
C ALA A 92 6.50 19.77 16.54
N PHE A 93 5.99 18.96 15.62
CA PHE A 93 5.33 17.70 15.96
C PHE A 93 6.37 16.59 16.01
N ALA A 94 6.88 16.31 17.21
CA ALA A 94 7.89 15.30 17.47
C ALA A 94 7.32 14.24 18.41
N VAL A 95 6.73 13.20 17.84
CA VAL A 95 6.16 12.09 18.59
C VAL A 95 6.37 10.78 17.84
N THR A 96 6.66 9.71 18.58
CA THR A 96 6.47 8.34 18.12
C THR A 96 5.23 7.83 18.84
N PRO A 97 4.11 7.58 18.13
CA PRO A 97 2.93 7.00 18.75
C PRO A 97 3.25 5.67 19.42
N ILE A 98 2.56 5.36 20.51
CA ILE A 98 2.63 4.04 21.15
C ILE A 98 1.35 3.28 20.85
N VAL A 99 1.47 1.96 20.66
CA VAL A 99 0.34 1.06 20.51
C VAL A 99 0.43 0.02 21.62
N ILE A 100 -0.63 -0.10 22.40
CA ILE A 100 -0.75 -1.09 23.47
C ILE A 100 -2.21 -1.46 23.66
N HIS A 101 -2.52 -2.75 23.76
CA HIS A 101 -3.90 -3.26 23.91
C HIS A 101 -4.87 -2.66 22.86
N ASP A 102 -4.51 -2.74 21.58
CA ASP A 102 -5.34 -2.32 20.44
C ASP A 102 -5.72 -0.83 20.42
N THR A 103 -4.95 0.03 21.09
CA THR A 103 -5.15 1.48 21.07
C THR A 103 -3.87 2.23 20.73
N LEU A 104 -3.95 3.15 19.78
CA LEU A 104 -2.85 4.05 19.40
C LEU A 104 -2.95 5.35 20.20
N TYR A 105 -1.87 5.71 20.89
CA TYR A 105 -1.78 6.95 21.65
C TYR A 105 -0.69 7.86 21.11
N TYR A 106 -0.98 9.15 21.01
CA TYR A 106 0.02 10.17 20.72
C TYR A 106 -0.36 11.52 21.34
N CYS A 107 0.65 12.38 21.54
CA CYS A 107 0.47 13.73 22.02
C CYS A 107 0.86 14.77 20.98
N THR A 108 0.25 15.95 21.04
CA THR A 108 0.51 17.05 20.11
C THR A 108 1.39 18.15 20.72
N PRO A 109 1.90 19.09 19.92
CA PRO A 109 2.72 20.20 20.43
C PRO A 109 1.93 21.12 21.38
N PHE A 110 0.60 21.05 21.36
CA PHE A 110 -0.32 21.83 22.20
C PHE A 110 -0.79 21.05 23.44
N GLN A 111 -0.04 20.02 23.86
CA GLN A 111 -0.31 19.23 25.07
C GLN A 111 -1.65 18.50 25.05
N ARG A 112 -2.17 18.19 23.86
CA ARG A 112 -3.37 17.34 23.69
C ARG A 112 -2.93 15.90 23.52
N VAL A 113 -3.69 14.97 24.09
CA VAL A 113 -3.47 13.52 23.95
C VAL A 113 -4.66 12.92 23.24
N PHE A 114 -4.37 12.05 22.26
CA PHE A 114 -5.37 11.31 21.51
C PHE A 114 -5.20 9.81 21.77
N ALA A 115 -6.32 9.11 21.77
CA ALA A 115 -6.41 7.65 21.78
C ALA A 115 -7.28 7.28 20.57
N LEU A 116 -6.71 6.55 19.62
CA LEU A 116 -7.33 6.19 18.36
C LEU A 116 -7.41 4.67 18.24
N ASP A 117 -8.44 4.19 17.55
CA ASP A 117 -8.49 2.83 17.04
C ASP A 117 -7.46 2.72 15.88
N PRO A 118 -6.44 1.85 15.96
CA PRO A 118 -5.42 1.74 14.92
C PRO A 118 -5.95 1.26 13.56
N GLU A 119 -7.10 0.57 13.52
CA GLU A 119 -7.69 0.05 12.29
C GLU A 119 -8.49 1.12 11.54
N THR A 120 -9.16 2.03 12.27
CA THR A 120 -10.08 3.01 11.65
C THR A 120 -9.59 4.45 11.68
N GLY A 121 -8.64 4.78 12.57
CA GLY A 121 -8.16 6.15 12.79
C GLY A 121 -9.06 7.00 13.66
#